data_AF-A0A7C3KYG7-F1
#
_entry.id   AF-A0A7C3KYG7-F1
#
_cell.length_a   1.000
_cell.length_b   1.000
_cell.length_c   1.000
_cell.angle_alpha   90.00
_cell.angle_beta   90.00
_cell.angle_gamma   90.00
#
_symmetry.space_group_name_H-M   'P 1'
#
loop_
_entity.id
_entity.type
_entity.pdbx_description
1 polymer ?
#
loop_
_entity_poly.entity_id
_entity_poly.type
_entity_poly.pdbx_seq_one_letter_code
_entity_poly.pdbx_strand_id
1 'polypeptide(L)' 'MGAKKKKKLVVIDGYSLLFRAFYGTRYMSTSDGRPTNALFGLVSMLFVLFEREKP' A
#
# COMPACT_ATOMS: atom_id res chain seq x y z
N MET A 1 28.49 21.54 -9.41
CA MET A 1 27.69 21.36 -8.18
C MET A 1 26.42 20.60 -8.53
N GLY A 2 26.28 19.34 -8.10
CA GLY A 2 25.08 18.54 -8.39
C GLY A 2 23.88 19.05 -7.59
N ALA A 3 22.72 19.19 -8.24
CA ALA A 3 21.50 19.64 -7.58
C ALA A 3 21.09 18.68 -6.45
N LYS A 4 20.84 19.23 -5.24
CA LYS A 4 20.34 18.46 -4.09
C LYS A 4 18.95 17.91 -4.42
N LYS A 5 18.77 16.60 -4.42
CA LYS A 5 17.46 15.95 -4.61
C LYS A 5 16.51 16.43 -3.50
N LYS A 6 15.35 17.01 -3.87
CA LYS A 6 14.35 17.43 -2.88
C LYS A 6 13.86 16.21 -2.11
N LYS A 7 13.87 16.28 -0.77
CA LYS A 7 13.25 15.26 0.09
C LYS A 7 11.75 15.28 -0.14
N LYS A 8 11.12 14.11 -0.27
CA LYS A 8 9.67 13.98 -0.41
C LYS A 8 9.11 13.38 0.88
N LEU A 9 7.98 13.93 1.34
CA LEU A 9 7.19 13.35 2.42
C LEU A 9 5.90 12.84 1.82
N VAL A 10 5.57 11.58 2.09
CA VAL A 10 4.31 10.97 1.69
C VAL A 10 3.57 10.55 2.95
N VAL A 11 2.34 11.03 3.10
CA VAL A 11 1.44 10.70 4.22
C VAL A 11 0.29 9.88 3.68
N ILE A 12 -0.04 8.79 4.37
CA ILE A 12 -1.11 7.87 3.98
C ILE A 12 -2.14 7.75 5.10
N ASP A 13 -3.41 7.65 4.71
CA ASP A 13 -4.47 7.20 5.60
C ASP A 13 -4.59 5.67 5.50
N GLY A 14 -4.03 4.97 6.47
CA GLY A 14 -4.00 3.51 6.49
C GLY A 14 -5.38 2.88 6.62
N TYR A 15 -6.31 3.49 7.37
CA TYR A 15 -7.63 2.91 7.61
C TYR A 15 -8.48 2.94 6.34
N SER A 16 -8.54 4.11 5.69
CA SER A 16 -9.25 4.27 4.42
C SER A 16 -8.65 3.38 3.31
N LEU A 17 -7.32 3.23 3.27
CA LEU A 17 -6.66 2.35 2.30
C LEU A 17 -6.91 0.86 2.57
N LEU A 18 -6.94 0.43 3.84
CA LEU A 18 -7.31 -0.94 4.20
C LEU A 18 -8.74 -1.26 3.77
N PHE A 19 -9.67 -0.35 4.04
CA PHE A 19 -11.07 -0.53 3.65
C PHE A 19 -11.19 -0.64 2.12
N ARG A 20 -10.54 0.26 1.37
CA ARG A 20 -10.49 0.20 -0.09
C ARG A 20 -9.85 -1.10 -0.60
N ALA A 21 -8.77 -1.56 0.03
CA ALA A 21 -8.12 -2.81 -0.32
C ALA A 21 -9.03 -4.03 -0.07
N PHE A 22 -9.76 -4.04 1.05
CA PHE A 22 -10.66 -5.13 1.41
C PHE A 22 -11.82 -5.26 0.41
N TYR A 23 -12.47 -4.17 0.03
CA TYR A 23 -13.63 -4.21 -0.88
C TYR A 23 -13.27 -4.12 -2.37
N GLY A 24 -12.07 -3.65 -2.71
CA GLY A 24 -11.62 -3.48 -4.10
C GLY A 24 -10.83 -4.65 -4.67
N THR A 25 -10.55 -5.68 -3.88
CA THR A 25 -9.77 -6.86 -4.30
C THR A 25 -10.62 -8.14 -4.22
N ARG A 26 -10.20 -9.18 -4.94
CA ARG A 26 -10.80 -10.52 -4.79
C ARG A 26 -10.62 -10.99 -3.35
N TYR A 27 -11.61 -11.70 -2.83
CA TYR A 27 -11.49 -12.39 -1.55
C TYR A 27 -10.30 -13.35 -1.54
N MET A 28 -9.46 -13.23 -0.52
CA MET A 28 -8.31 -14.08 -0.26
C MET A 28 -8.33 -14.44 1.21
N SER A 29 -7.92 -15.67 1.52
CA SER A 29 -7.80 -16.13 2.90
C SER A 29 -6.60 -17.04 3.07
N THR A 30 -6.15 -17.18 4.30
CA THR A 30 -5.24 -18.24 4.73
C THR A 30 -5.90 -19.62 4.59
N SER A 31 -5.13 -20.69 4.75
CA SER A 31 -5.65 -22.07 4.72
C SER A 31 -6.69 -22.36 5.81
N ASP A 32 -6.66 -21.62 6.92
CA ASP A 32 -7.66 -21.68 8.00
C ASP A 32 -8.82 -20.68 7.83
N GLY A 33 -8.94 -20.03 6.67
CA GLY A 33 -10.09 -19.23 6.28
C GLY A 33 -10.08 -17.77 6.75
N ARG A 34 -9.01 -17.29 7.39
CA ARG A 34 -8.91 -15.88 7.82
C ARG A 34 -8.68 -14.96 6.62
N PRO A 35 -9.48 -13.88 6.43
CA PRO A 35 -9.30 -12.96 5.31
C PRO A 35 -7.94 -12.27 5.31
N THR A 36 -7.29 -12.18 4.15
CA THR A 36 -5.97 -11.57 3.97
C THR A 36 -5.92 -10.52 2.86
N ASN A 37 -7.00 -10.39 2.09
CA ASN A 37 -7.07 -9.53 0.90
C ASN A 37 -6.83 -8.04 1.20
N ALA A 38 -7.32 -7.53 2.33
CA ALA A 38 -7.05 -6.13 2.73
C ALA A 38 -5.55 -5.87 2.90
N LEU A 39 -4.85 -6.76 3.58
CA LEU A 39 -3.42 -6.64 3.84
C LEU A 39 -2.63 -6.78 2.55
N PHE A 40 -2.96 -7.78 1.74
CA PHE A 40 -2.33 -7.99 0.43
C PHE A 40 -2.47 -6.75 -0.47
N GLY A 41 -3.68 -6.20 -0.57
CA GLY A 41 -3.95 -5.01 -1.37
C GLY A 41 -3.22 -3.78 -0.85
N LEU A 42 -3.27 -3.51 0.45
CA LEU A 42 -2.56 -2.38 1.06
C LEU A 42 -1.05 -2.45 0.78
N VAL A 43 -0.42 -3.58 1.08
CA VAL A 43 1.05 -3.73 0.92
C VAL A 43 1.45 -3.61 -0.55
N SER A 44 0.66 -4.17 -1.48
CA SER A 44 0.91 -4.01 -2.92
C SER A 44 0.89 -2.54 -3.34
N MET A 45 -0.06 -1.75 -2.83
CA MET A 45 -0.12 -0.31 -3.10
C MET A 45 1.08 0.44 -2.52
N LEU A 46 1.58 0.04 -1.34
CA LEU A 46 2.77 0.63 -0.74
C LEU A 46 4.03 0.35 -1.57
N PHE A 47 4.20 -0.85 -2.11
CA PHE A 47 5.34 -1.15 -2.98
C PHE A 47 5.33 -0.30 -4.26
N VAL A 48 4.16 -0.14 -4.89
CA VAL A 48 4.00 0.76 -6.04
C VAL A 48 4.34 2.20 -5.67
N LEU A 49 3.92 2.66 -4.49
CA LEU A 49 4.22 4.01 -3.98
C LEU A 49 5.72 4.21 -3.77
N PHE A 50 6.42 3.26 -3.14
CA PHE A 50 7.86 3.34 -2.94
C PHE A 50 8.63 3.37 -4.26
N GLU A 51 8.22 2.55 -5.23
CA GLU A 51 8.86 2.49 -6.54
C GLU A 51 8.70 3.81 -7.32
N ARG A 52 7.49 4.37 -7.31
CA ARG A 52 7.15 5.58 -8.07
C ARG A 52 7.66 6.86 -7.41
N GLU A 53 7.38 7.03 -6.12
CA GLU A 53 7.65 8.30 -5.46
C GLU A 53 9.09 8.43 -5.00
N LYS A 54 9.76 7.30 -4.71
CA LYS A 54 11.11 7.25 -4.14
C LYS A 54 11.28 8.28 -3.03
N PRO A 55 10.38 8.24 -2.01
CA PRO A 55 10.30 9.26 -0.96
C PRO A 55 11.61 9.40 -0.17
#